data_AF-A0A060HUB5-F1
#
_entry.id   AF-A0A060HUB5-F1
#
_cell.length_a   1.000
_cell.length_b   1.000
_cell.length_c   1.000
_cell.angle_alpha   90.00
_cell.angle_beta   90.00
_cell.angle_gamma   90.00
#
_symmetry.space_group_name_H-M   'P 1'
#
loop_
_entity.id
_entity.type
_entity.pdbx_description
1 polymer ?
#
loop_
_entity_poly.entity_id
_entity_poly.type
_entity_poly.pdbx_seq_one_letter_code
_entity_poly.pdbx_strand_id
1 'polypeptide(L)'
;MQEDVRVERGGSAALGRVEGNLSADKDATIEAADGGKVTVAGSARFRGDCTVNCDLECRSLRVEKGTLKIAGNLQVHGDADIANALYVDGSIVAADGIIAVGGTVKAGSVKCRIIKVGGTLEVSDTLDAESVKVGRKMVSQRARLVDLNVGGQAEIGSGAVQGQIKVGGTFQSKSELEFDSISVGGKVELGTGMGRSIKVGGRLATTGDLTCEEIKVGGIVEIGGNCSGEILEVGGETKVFGSLVLTGKLGVGGDLQVRDALTGTDMRVGGRFSGSKAMLAGRAWIGGQVETSAGLKAGGEIKISPHAECKGPLVGGTVELGKRCKVQDVYGSKVVVGKGAEAEKIVADEIEIHDDGTVGQATYTRRLETGRNAVCRNPPEKTASLAAFPL
;
A
#
# COMPACT_ATOMS: atom_id res chain seq x y z
N MET A 1 27.70 7.29 -49.17
CA MET A 1 26.54 7.81 -48.41
C MET A 1 25.29 7.34 -49.14
N GLN A 2 24.34 6.74 -48.43
CA GLN A 2 23.10 6.21 -49.02
C GLN A 2 21.94 7.09 -48.56
N GLU A 3 21.12 7.56 -49.52
CA GLU A 3 19.93 8.38 -49.23
C GLU A 3 18.88 7.49 -48.54
N ASP A 4 18.18 6.65 -49.28
CA ASP A 4 17.32 5.62 -48.70
C ASP A 4 17.99 4.24 -48.81
N VAL A 5 17.82 3.41 -47.79
CA VAL A 5 18.35 2.04 -47.74
C VAL A 5 17.21 1.05 -47.61
N ARG A 6 17.23 0.04 -48.48
CA ARG A 6 16.32 -1.10 -48.40
C ARG A 6 17.09 -2.40 -48.21
N VAL A 7 16.71 -3.15 -47.19
CA VAL A 7 17.19 -4.52 -46.95
C VAL A 7 16.05 -5.47 -47.26
N GLU A 8 16.23 -6.26 -48.30
CA GLU A 8 15.23 -7.22 -48.77
C GLU A 8 15.05 -8.37 -47.78
N ARG A 9 13.99 -9.14 -47.98
CA ARG A 9 13.61 -10.27 -47.12
C ARG A 9 14.78 -11.25 -46.91
N GLY A 10 15.10 -11.55 -45.66
CA GLY A 10 16.21 -12.45 -45.29
C GLY A 10 17.60 -11.89 -45.58
N GLY A 11 17.70 -10.64 -46.06
CA GLY A 11 18.96 -9.99 -46.39
C GLY A 11 19.72 -9.55 -45.15
N SER A 12 21.04 -9.42 -45.30
CA SER A 12 21.91 -8.78 -44.31
C SER A 12 22.55 -7.54 -44.91
N ALA A 13 22.68 -6.47 -44.13
CA ALA A 13 23.35 -5.24 -44.55
C ALA A 13 24.23 -4.67 -43.43
N ALA A 14 25.48 -4.40 -43.76
CA ALA A 14 26.41 -3.65 -42.91
C ALA A 14 26.28 -2.15 -43.22
N LEU A 15 25.76 -1.38 -42.26
CA LEU A 15 25.42 0.04 -42.41
C LEU A 15 26.20 0.90 -41.41
N GLY A 16 26.49 2.15 -41.79
CA GLY A 16 27.02 3.15 -40.86
C GLY A 16 25.98 4.26 -40.66
N ARG A 17 26.00 5.25 -41.55
CA ARG A 17 25.04 6.36 -41.57
C ARG A 17 24.14 6.31 -42.81
N VAL A 18 22.84 6.47 -42.59
CA VAL A 18 21.79 6.58 -43.61
C VAL A 18 21.18 7.99 -43.51
N GLU A 19 21.28 8.80 -44.57
CA GLU A 19 20.79 10.19 -44.55
C GLU A 19 19.27 10.29 -44.68
N GLY A 20 18.64 9.31 -45.31
CA GLY A 20 17.19 9.19 -45.47
C GLY A 20 16.62 8.09 -44.57
N ASN A 21 15.80 7.23 -45.15
CA ASN A 21 15.05 6.20 -44.45
C ASN A 21 15.70 4.82 -44.57
N LEU A 22 15.55 4.01 -43.53
CA LEU A 22 15.87 2.58 -43.55
C LEU A 22 14.57 1.79 -43.65
N SER A 23 14.47 0.89 -44.63
CA SER A 23 13.38 -0.08 -44.76
C SER A 23 13.95 -1.50 -44.77
N ALA A 24 13.60 -2.31 -43.79
CA ALA A 24 14.01 -3.71 -43.70
C ALA A 24 12.77 -4.62 -43.78
N ASP A 25 12.78 -5.54 -44.73
CA ASP A 25 11.71 -6.53 -44.90
C ASP A 25 11.91 -7.73 -43.95
N LYS A 26 10.94 -8.63 -43.89
CA LYS A 26 10.92 -9.77 -42.97
C LYS A 26 12.24 -10.57 -42.97
N ASP A 27 12.67 -11.00 -41.79
CA ASP A 27 13.85 -11.81 -41.54
C ASP A 27 15.18 -11.10 -41.88
N ALA A 28 15.16 -9.77 -42.03
CA ALA A 28 16.37 -8.99 -42.31
C ALA A 28 17.27 -8.79 -41.08
N THR A 29 18.57 -8.72 -41.33
CA THR A 29 19.61 -8.46 -40.33
C THR A 29 20.35 -7.17 -40.65
N ILE A 30 20.48 -6.29 -39.66
CA ILE A 30 21.26 -5.05 -39.76
C ILE A 30 22.49 -5.17 -38.87
N GLU A 31 23.65 -4.91 -39.45
CA GLU A 31 24.94 -4.90 -38.76
C GLU A 31 25.56 -3.51 -38.90
N ALA A 32 26.37 -3.09 -37.92
CA ALA A 32 27.15 -1.88 -38.04
C ALA A 32 28.38 -2.15 -38.91
N ALA A 33 28.64 -1.29 -39.91
CA ALA A 33 29.80 -1.42 -40.79
C ALA A 33 31.13 -1.26 -40.04
N ASP A 34 31.13 -0.51 -38.94
CA ASP A 34 32.25 -0.34 -38.02
C ASP A 34 32.12 -1.16 -36.73
N GLY A 35 31.08 -2.00 -36.62
CA GLY A 35 30.76 -2.78 -35.43
C GLY A 35 30.14 -1.99 -34.27
N GLY A 36 29.93 -0.68 -34.42
CA GLY A 36 29.42 0.18 -33.35
C GLY A 36 27.91 0.45 -33.45
N LYS A 37 27.53 1.34 -34.39
CA LYS A 37 26.20 1.95 -34.40
C LYS A 37 25.72 2.26 -35.81
N VAL A 38 24.44 2.00 -36.04
CA VAL A 38 23.72 2.47 -37.25
C VAL A 38 22.92 3.72 -36.91
N THR A 39 23.16 4.79 -37.68
CA THR A 39 22.44 6.07 -37.54
C THR A 39 21.57 6.33 -38.76
N VAL A 40 20.27 6.51 -38.56
CA VAL A 40 19.28 6.80 -39.60
C VAL A 40 18.70 8.19 -39.35
N ALA A 41 19.03 9.16 -40.20
CA ALA A 41 18.55 10.54 -40.00
C ALA A 41 17.02 10.68 -40.23
N GLY A 42 16.44 9.79 -41.05
CA GLY A 42 15.00 9.64 -41.25
C GLY A 42 14.36 8.54 -40.40
N SER A 43 13.33 7.91 -40.95
CA SER A 43 12.58 6.84 -40.27
C SER A 43 13.21 5.46 -40.49
N ALA A 44 13.25 4.63 -39.46
CA ALA A 44 13.56 3.21 -39.57
C ALA A 44 12.25 2.40 -39.57
N ARG A 45 12.01 1.62 -40.64
CA ARG A 45 10.80 0.80 -40.83
C ARG A 45 11.17 -0.67 -40.97
N PHE A 46 10.50 -1.52 -40.21
CA PHE A 46 10.68 -2.96 -40.23
C PHE A 46 9.35 -3.67 -40.55
N ARG A 47 9.34 -4.51 -41.58
CA ARG A 47 8.14 -5.22 -42.08
C ARG A 47 8.21 -6.72 -41.77
N GLY A 48 8.25 -7.05 -40.49
CA GLY A 48 8.34 -8.43 -40.02
C GLY A 48 9.33 -8.57 -38.88
N ASP A 49 9.68 -9.82 -38.58
CA ASP A 49 10.72 -10.11 -37.61
C ASP A 49 12.06 -9.63 -38.16
N CYS A 50 12.80 -8.80 -37.41
CA CYS A 50 14.07 -8.23 -37.85
C CYS A 50 15.05 -8.17 -36.68
N THR A 51 16.34 -8.25 -37.01
CA THR A 51 17.42 -8.20 -36.02
C THR A 51 18.39 -7.08 -36.34
N VAL A 52 18.78 -6.32 -35.32
CA VAL A 52 19.83 -5.31 -35.38
C VAL A 52 20.92 -5.72 -34.39
N ASN A 53 22.08 -6.16 -34.90
CA ASN A 53 23.18 -6.69 -34.08
C ASN A 53 24.12 -5.58 -33.55
N CYS A 54 23.59 -4.37 -33.38
CA CYS A 54 24.36 -3.18 -33.00
C CYS A 54 23.44 -2.12 -32.36
N ASP A 55 24.00 -0.97 -32.01
CA ASP A 55 23.22 0.20 -31.59
C ASP A 55 22.45 0.79 -32.79
N LEU A 56 21.21 1.23 -32.55
CA LEU A 56 20.38 1.90 -33.54
C LEU A 56 19.95 3.28 -33.05
N GLU A 57 20.25 4.31 -33.83
CA GLU A 57 19.68 5.64 -33.66
C GLU A 57 18.82 6.01 -34.87
N CYS A 58 17.62 6.50 -34.62
CA CYS A 58 16.74 6.98 -35.69
C CYS A 58 15.85 8.15 -35.25
N ARG A 59 15.30 8.89 -36.21
CA ARG A 59 14.29 9.92 -35.90
C ARG A 59 13.00 9.30 -35.39
N SER A 60 12.54 8.23 -36.03
CA SER A 60 11.29 7.53 -35.67
C SER A 60 11.40 6.07 -36.02
N LEU A 61 10.82 5.21 -35.20
CA LEU A 61 10.84 3.76 -35.40
C LEU A 61 9.43 3.25 -35.69
N ARG A 62 9.27 2.45 -36.74
CA ARG A 62 8.02 1.73 -37.01
C ARG A 62 8.28 0.25 -37.29
N VAL A 63 7.56 -0.62 -36.61
CA VAL A 63 7.54 -2.07 -36.87
C VAL A 63 6.10 -2.46 -37.17
N GLU A 64 5.79 -2.66 -38.44
CA GLU A 64 4.41 -2.88 -38.91
C GLU A 64 3.85 -4.22 -38.45
N LYS A 65 4.71 -5.26 -38.45
CA LYS A 65 4.39 -6.63 -38.07
C LYS A 65 5.64 -7.25 -37.48
N GLY A 66 5.46 -8.21 -36.57
CA GLY A 66 6.56 -9.01 -36.06
C GLY A 66 7.36 -8.33 -34.95
N THR A 67 8.52 -8.90 -34.69
CA THR A 67 9.39 -8.60 -33.56
C THR A 67 10.65 -7.90 -34.01
N LEU A 68 11.00 -6.78 -33.36
CA LEU A 68 12.32 -6.18 -33.52
C LEU A 68 13.22 -6.58 -32.35
N LYS A 69 14.39 -7.14 -32.67
CA LYS A 69 15.45 -7.43 -31.71
C LYS A 69 16.64 -6.51 -31.96
N ILE A 70 17.16 -5.89 -30.92
CA ILE A 70 18.32 -5.01 -30.96
C ILE A 70 19.30 -5.50 -29.90
N ALA A 71 20.49 -5.95 -30.32
CA ALA A 71 21.53 -6.43 -29.42
C ALA A 71 22.23 -5.28 -28.66
N GLY A 72 22.15 -4.05 -29.19
CA GLY A 72 22.69 -2.85 -28.58
C GLY A 72 21.63 -1.96 -27.93
N ASN A 73 21.89 -0.66 -27.96
CA ASN A 73 20.99 0.40 -27.52
C ASN A 73 20.07 0.87 -28.65
N LEU A 74 18.88 1.33 -28.28
CA LEU A 74 17.94 2.00 -29.17
C LEU A 74 17.73 3.44 -28.75
N GLN A 75 18.08 4.38 -29.64
CA GLN A 75 17.79 5.79 -29.48
C GLN A 75 16.78 6.25 -30.54
N VAL A 76 15.66 6.81 -30.09
CA VAL A 76 14.61 7.35 -30.97
C VAL A 76 14.34 8.79 -30.56
N HIS A 77 14.49 9.73 -31.50
CA HIS A 77 14.28 11.15 -31.20
C HIS A 77 12.81 11.57 -31.19
N GLY A 78 11.96 10.83 -31.92
CA GLY A 78 10.51 10.99 -31.96
C GLY A 78 9.81 9.72 -31.49
N ASP A 79 8.75 9.32 -32.18
CA ASP A 79 7.92 8.20 -31.76
C ASP A 79 8.45 6.84 -32.22
N ALA A 80 8.17 5.82 -31.40
CA ALA A 80 8.40 4.42 -31.69
C ALA A 80 7.07 3.66 -31.66
N ASP A 81 6.64 3.12 -32.80
CA ASP A 81 5.37 2.42 -33.00
C ASP A 81 5.63 0.97 -33.43
N ILE A 82 5.44 0.01 -32.51
CA ILE A 82 5.75 -1.40 -32.71
C ILE A 82 4.48 -2.23 -32.53
N ALA A 83 4.07 -2.94 -33.57
CA ALA A 83 2.83 -3.72 -33.54
C ALA A 83 2.86 -4.85 -32.48
N ASN A 84 3.94 -5.63 -32.40
CA ASN A 84 3.97 -6.83 -31.54
C ASN A 84 5.01 -6.72 -30.42
N ALA A 85 6.30 -6.81 -30.73
CA ALA A 85 7.32 -6.93 -29.68
C ALA A 85 8.62 -6.19 -30.01
N LEU A 86 9.22 -5.63 -28.97
CA LEU A 86 10.51 -4.97 -29.00
C LEU A 86 11.40 -5.58 -27.92
N TYR A 87 12.53 -6.13 -28.33
CA TYR A 87 13.57 -6.65 -27.43
C TYR A 87 14.84 -5.84 -27.65
N VAL A 88 15.34 -5.21 -26.59
CA VAL A 88 16.57 -4.42 -26.62
C VAL A 88 17.46 -4.92 -25.48
N ASP A 89 18.61 -5.49 -25.77
CA ASP A 89 19.50 -6.00 -24.72
C ASP A 89 20.08 -4.83 -23.89
N GLY A 90 20.35 -3.70 -24.55
CA GLY A 90 20.79 -2.46 -23.92
C GLY A 90 19.66 -1.56 -23.44
N SER A 91 19.82 -0.25 -23.66
CA SER A 91 18.88 0.78 -23.22
C SER A 91 17.97 1.27 -24.36
N ILE A 92 16.75 1.66 -24.01
CA ILE A 92 15.85 2.40 -24.89
C ILE A 92 15.79 3.85 -24.41
N VAL A 93 16.13 4.78 -25.29
CA VAL A 93 16.05 6.23 -25.03
C VAL A 93 15.13 6.89 -26.04
N ALA A 94 14.02 7.44 -25.56
CA ALA A 94 13.08 8.24 -26.34
C ALA A 94 12.65 9.47 -25.52
N ALA A 95 13.59 10.40 -25.33
CA ALA A 95 13.48 11.49 -24.36
C ALA A 95 12.20 12.33 -24.53
N ASP A 96 11.86 12.70 -25.77
CA ASP A 96 10.68 13.54 -26.06
C ASP A 96 9.50 12.75 -26.65
N GLY A 97 9.78 11.52 -27.12
CA GLY A 97 8.87 10.69 -27.89
C GLY A 97 7.97 9.77 -27.07
N ILE A 98 7.02 9.14 -27.77
CA ILE A 98 6.15 8.10 -27.23
C ILE A 98 6.61 6.74 -27.73
N ILE A 99 6.78 5.80 -26.81
CA ILE A 99 6.98 4.38 -27.14
C ILE A 99 5.64 3.67 -27.04
N ALA A 100 5.10 3.20 -28.16
CA ALA A 100 3.88 2.43 -28.24
C ALA A 100 4.17 1.03 -28.77
N VAL A 101 3.90 0.01 -27.95
CA VAL A 101 4.11 -1.40 -28.31
C VAL A 101 2.84 -2.20 -28.05
N GLY A 102 2.31 -2.87 -29.06
CA GLY A 102 1.05 -3.62 -28.91
C GLY A 102 1.16 -4.84 -27.98
N GLY A 103 2.30 -5.52 -27.95
CA GLY A 103 2.53 -6.72 -27.16
C GLY A 103 3.56 -6.53 -26.05
N THR A 104 4.83 -6.85 -26.32
CA THR A 104 5.85 -7.01 -25.27
C THR A 104 7.04 -6.10 -25.49
N VAL A 105 7.53 -5.49 -24.42
CA VAL A 105 8.82 -4.80 -24.37
C VAL A 105 9.71 -5.49 -23.37
N LYS A 106 10.92 -5.85 -23.78
CA LYS A 106 12.01 -6.20 -22.87
C LYS A 106 13.20 -5.29 -23.13
N ALA A 107 13.72 -4.67 -22.09
CA ALA A 107 14.85 -3.77 -22.17
C ALA A 107 15.76 -3.88 -20.95
N GLY A 108 17.04 -3.58 -21.13
CA GLY A 108 17.96 -3.33 -20.02
C GLY A 108 17.49 -2.15 -19.17
N SER A 109 17.37 -0.99 -19.80
CA SER A 109 16.83 0.24 -19.20
C SER A 109 15.94 0.97 -20.18
N VAL A 110 15.01 1.78 -19.67
CA VAL A 110 14.12 2.60 -20.50
C VAL A 110 14.07 4.01 -19.93
N LYS A 111 14.36 5.00 -20.77
CA LYS A 111 14.18 6.42 -20.47
C LYS A 111 13.30 7.05 -21.54
N CYS A 112 12.10 7.48 -21.19
CA CYS A 112 11.19 8.10 -22.14
C CYS A 112 10.16 9.00 -21.47
N ARG A 113 9.47 9.84 -22.23
CA ARG A 113 8.35 10.61 -21.67
C ARG A 113 7.16 9.71 -21.38
N ILE A 114 6.71 8.96 -22.39
CA ILE A 114 5.52 8.10 -22.29
C ILE A 114 5.82 6.74 -22.90
N ILE A 115 5.49 5.67 -22.17
CA ILE A 115 5.51 4.31 -22.68
C ILE A 115 4.13 3.65 -22.52
N LYS A 116 3.64 3.07 -23.61
CA LYS A 116 2.36 2.35 -23.69
C LYS A 116 2.63 0.95 -24.21
N VAL A 117 2.33 -0.07 -23.41
CA VAL A 117 2.54 -1.48 -23.77
C VAL A 117 1.23 -2.24 -23.60
N GLY A 118 0.69 -2.81 -24.67
CA GLY A 118 -0.59 -3.54 -24.60
C GLY A 118 -0.50 -4.85 -23.81
N GLY A 119 0.66 -5.50 -23.78
CA GLY A 119 0.93 -6.73 -23.05
C GLY A 119 1.82 -6.51 -21.83
N THR A 120 3.10 -6.84 -21.98
CA THR A 120 4.06 -6.94 -20.87
C THR A 120 5.26 -6.02 -21.07
N LEU A 121 5.62 -5.26 -20.02
CA LEU A 121 6.83 -4.46 -19.95
C LEU A 121 7.79 -5.08 -18.91
N GLU A 122 8.94 -5.55 -19.35
CA GLU A 122 10.02 -6.04 -18.49
C GLU A 122 11.27 -5.17 -18.67
N VAL A 123 11.70 -4.50 -17.59
CA VAL A 123 12.91 -3.69 -17.57
C VAL A 123 13.85 -4.25 -16.53
N SER A 124 15.01 -4.77 -16.94
CA SER A 124 15.90 -5.49 -16.03
C SER A 124 16.70 -4.60 -15.08
N ASP A 125 16.81 -3.31 -15.36
CA ASP A 125 17.41 -2.31 -14.48
C ASP A 125 16.44 -1.15 -14.22
N THR A 126 16.59 -0.01 -14.90
CA THR A 126 15.87 1.23 -14.54
C THR A 126 14.83 1.62 -15.58
N LEU A 127 13.61 1.90 -15.12
CA LEU A 127 12.54 2.55 -15.86
C LEU A 127 12.36 3.99 -15.37
N ASP A 128 12.72 4.96 -16.20
CA ASP A 128 12.58 6.40 -15.97
C ASP A 128 11.58 6.97 -16.98
N ALA A 129 10.39 7.32 -16.52
CA ALA A 129 9.34 7.85 -17.40
C ALA A 129 8.30 8.71 -16.69
N GLU A 130 7.73 9.69 -17.39
CA GLU A 130 6.61 10.45 -16.83
C GLU A 130 5.36 9.58 -16.73
N SER A 131 4.99 8.86 -17.80
CA SER A 131 3.77 8.06 -17.81
C SER A 131 3.98 6.66 -18.37
N VAL A 132 3.63 5.65 -17.59
CA VAL A 132 3.69 4.23 -17.94
C VAL A 132 2.29 3.65 -17.98
N LYS A 133 1.88 3.09 -19.13
CA LYS A 133 0.62 2.38 -19.30
C LYS A 133 0.87 0.97 -19.80
N VAL A 134 0.51 -0.04 -19.02
CA VAL A 134 0.73 -1.44 -19.37
C VAL A 134 -0.57 -2.24 -19.25
N GLY A 135 -0.94 -2.98 -20.28
CA GLY A 135 -2.21 -3.71 -20.28
C GLY A 135 -2.23 -4.88 -19.31
N ARG A 136 -1.15 -5.66 -19.22
CA ARG A 136 -1.13 -6.90 -18.40
C ARG A 136 -0.13 -6.85 -17.25
N LYS A 137 1.17 -6.86 -17.56
CA LYS A 137 2.20 -7.05 -16.54
C LYS A 137 3.36 -6.07 -16.71
N MET A 138 3.75 -5.41 -15.64
CA MET A 138 4.98 -4.63 -15.57
C MET A 138 5.94 -5.25 -14.54
N VAL A 139 7.21 -5.36 -14.90
CA VAL A 139 8.31 -5.71 -13.99
C VAL A 139 9.45 -4.74 -14.21
N SER A 140 9.95 -4.12 -13.14
CA SER A 140 11.17 -3.31 -13.18
C SER A 140 11.96 -3.44 -11.89
N GLN A 141 13.30 -3.44 -11.95
CA GLN A 141 14.11 -3.43 -10.74
C GLN A 141 14.08 -2.05 -10.05
N ARG A 142 14.16 -0.97 -10.84
CA ARG A 142 14.07 0.40 -10.34
C ARG A 142 13.10 1.24 -11.16
N ALA A 143 12.18 1.91 -10.50
CA ALA A 143 11.23 2.80 -11.17
C ALA A 143 11.39 4.25 -10.65
N ARG A 144 11.49 5.20 -11.59
CA ARG A 144 11.38 6.64 -11.34
C ARG A 144 10.27 7.16 -12.23
N LEU A 145 9.08 7.27 -11.66
CA LEU A 145 7.87 7.53 -12.44
C LEU A 145 7.11 8.73 -11.89
N VAL A 146 6.34 9.39 -12.76
CA VAL A 146 5.25 10.25 -12.29
C VAL A 146 3.99 9.38 -12.15
N ASP A 147 3.47 8.82 -13.24
CA ASP A 147 2.25 8.01 -13.21
C ASP A 147 2.47 6.59 -13.72
N LEU A 148 1.85 5.64 -13.02
CA LEU A 148 1.85 4.22 -13.35
C LEU A 148 0.41 3.68 -13.44
N ASN A 149 0.04 3.14 -14.61
CA ASN A 149 -1.23 2.46 -14.80
C ASN A 149 -1.01 1.06 -15.40
N VAL A 150 -1.37 0.02 -14.65
CA VAL A 150 -1.24 -1.37 -15.08
C VAL A 150 -2.56 -2.12 -14.92
N GLY A 151 -3.06 -2.71 -16.00
CA GLY A 151 -4.35 -3.41 -15.97
C GLY A 151 -4.34 -4.67 -15.08
N GLY A 152 -3.21 -5.40 -15.04
CA GLY A 152 -3.06 -6.64 -14.29
C GLY A 152 -2.13 -6.52 -13.09
N GLN A 153 -0.86 -6.86 -13.27
CA GLN A 153 0.15 -6.98 -12.21
C GLN A 153 1.33 -6.03 -12.43
N ALA A 154 1.77 -5.35 -11.38
CA ALA A 154 2.97 -4.52 -11.43
C ALA A 154 3.93 -4.91 -10.30
N GLU A 155 5.20 -5.08 -10.64
CA GLU A 155 6.29 -5.40 -9.72
C GLU A 155 7.42 -4.37 -9.89
N ILE A 156 7.79 -3.70 -8.80
CA ILE A 156 8.88 -2.73 -8.76
C ILE A 156 9.85 -3.16 -7.67
N GLY A 157 11.13 -3.39 -8.00
CA GLY A 157 12.14 -3.72 -6.99
C GLY A 157 12.28 -2.62 -5.94
N SER A 158 12.55 -1.39 -6.39
CA SER A 158 12.70 -0.17 -5.57
C SER A 158 12.41 1.10 -6.39
N GLY A 159 12.30 2.25 -5.71
CA GLY A 159 12.29 3.55 -6.37
C GLY A 159 11.19 4.48 -5.89
N ALA A 160 10.73 5.37 -6.76
CA ALA A 160 9.75 6.40 -6.42
C ALA A 160 8.73 6.59 -7.54
N VAL A 161 7.46 6.75 -7.16
CA VAL A 161 6.36 7.13 -8.05
C VAL A 161 5.70 8.39 -7.51
N GLN A 162 5.99 9.53 -8.10
CA GLN A 162 5.59 10.85 -7.58
C GLN A 162 4.09 11.15 -7.74
N GLY A 163 3.40 10.43 -8.62
CA GLY A 163 1.98 10.57 -8.89
C GLY A 163 1.22 9.30 -8.55
N GLN A 164 0.32 8.87 -9.43
CA GLN A 164 -0.61 7.80 -9.10
C GLN A 164 -0.12 6.42 -9.55
N ILE A 165 -0.16 5.45 -8.63
CA ILE A 165 -0.05 4.03 -8.95
C ILE A 165 -1.47 3.45 -9.03
N LYS A 166 -1.89 3.08 -10.24
CA LYS A 166 -3.19 2.41 -10.50
C LYS A 166 -2.93 1.01 -11.03
N VAL A 167 -3.34 -0.01 -10.27
CA VAL A 167 -3.16 -1.40 -10.67
C VAL A 167 -4.47 -2.18 -10.51
N GLY A 168 -4.93 -2.83 -11.58
CA GLY A 168 -6.21 -3.57 -11.54
C GLY A 168 -6.16 -4.79 -10.63
N GLY A 169 -5.04 -5.54 -10.65
CA GLY A 169 -4.86 -6.77 -9.89
C GLY A 169 -3.94 -6.60 -8.69
N THR A 170 -2.65 -6.87 -8.89
CA THR A 170 -1.66 -6.98 -7.80
C THR A 170 -0.50 -6.03 -8.01
N PHE A 171 -0.17 -5.25 -6.99
CA PHE A 171 1.04 -4.42 -6.95
C PHE A 171 2.01 -4.96 -5.91
N GLN A 172 3.28 -5.11 -6.30
CA GLN A 172 4.33 -5.55 -5.40
C GLN A 172 5.53 -4.59 -5.49
N SER A 173 6.02 -4.18 -4.32
CA SER A 173 7.34 -3.60 -4.18
C SER A 173 8.20 -4.39 -3.20
N LYS A 174 9.42 -4.75 -3.61
CA LYS A 174 10.30 -5.64 -2.83
C LYS A 174 11.09 -4.91 -1.75
N SER A 175 11.33 -3.62 -1.93
CA SER A 175 12.14 -2.80 -1.04
C SER A 175 11.37 -1.53 -0.67
N GLU A 176 12.09 -0.46 -0.35
CA GLU A 176 11.50 0.83 -0.08
C GLU A 176 10.88 1.44 -1.35
N LEU A 177 9.67 1.96 -1.18
CA LEU A 177 8.93 2.67 -2.21
C LEU A 177 8.38 3.98 -1.64
N GLU A 178 8.79 5.07 -2.27
CA GLU A 178 8.14 6.37 -2.10
C GLU A 178 7.01 6.49 -3.14
N PHE A 179 5.82 6.86 -2.68
CA PHE A 179 4.69 7.04 -3.56
C PHE A 179 3.78 8.17 -3.09
N ASP A 180 3.02 8.74 -4.01
CA ASP A 180 1.99 9.71 -3.64
C ASP A 180 0.68 9.02 -3.29
N SER A 181 0.13 8.26 -4.25
CA SER A 181 -1.11 7.52 -4.07
C SER A 181 -1.06 6.15 -4.73
N ILE A 182 -1.54 5.14 -4.00
CA ILE A 182 -1.72 3.77 -4.50
C ILE A 182 -3.22 3.47 -4.55
N SER A 183 -3.70 3.01 -5.70
CA SER A 183 -5.06 2.51 -5.90
C SER A 183 -5.03 1.16 -6.60
N VAL A 184 -5.29 0.09 -5.82
CA VAL A 184 -5.22 -1.29 -6.32
C VAL A 184 -6.51 -2.05 -6.08
N GLY A 185 -7.01 -2.72 -7.11
CA GLY A 185 -8.25 -3.51 -7.01
C GLY A 185 -8.09 -4.75 -6.12
N GLY A 186 -6.98 -5.49 -6.28
CA GLY A 186 -6.74 -6.75 -5.57
C GLY A 186 -5.83 -6.60 -4.35
N LYS A 187 -4.52 -6.79 -4.57
CA LYS A 187 -3.54 -6.98 -3.48
C LYS A 187 -2.34 -6.05 -3.63
N VAL A 188 -1.88 -5.51 -2.51
CA VAL A 188 -0.64 -4.73 -2.41
C VAL A 188 0.33 -5.45 -1.46
N GLU A 189 1.56 -5.64 -1.91
CA GLU A 189 2.69 -6.08 -1.09
C GLU A 189 3.81 -5.05 -1.17
N LEU A 190 4.28 -4.53 -0.04
CA LEU A 190 5.39 -3.58 0.01
C LEU A 190 6.51 -4.12 0.91
N GLY A 191 7.75 -3.71 0.65
CA GLY A 191 8.83 -3.82 1.62
C GLY A 191 8.58 -2.81 2.75
N THR A 192 9.11 -1.60 2.55
CA THR A 192 8.82 -0.41 3.35
C THR A 192 8.08 0.58 2.46
N GLY A 193 7.07 1.26 2.99
CA GLY A 193 6.25 2.21 2.22
C GLY A 193 6.20 3.59 2.87
N MET A 194 6.40 4.63 2.07
CA MET A 194 6.18 6.02 2.47
C MET A 194 5.32 6.75 1.43
N GLY A 195 4.18 7.29 1.86
CA GLY A 195 3.32 8.04 0.95
C GLY A 195 2.15 8.75 1.58
N ARG A 196 1.23 9.26 0.75
CA ARG A 196 0.04 9.99 1.25
C ARG A 196 -1.19 9.11 1.36
N SER A 197 -1.52 8.34 0.31
CA SER A 197 -2.76 7.54 0.33
C SER A 197 -2.61 6.13 -0.24
N ILE A 198 -3.23 5.16 0.42
CA ILE A 198 -3.37 3.78 -0.05
C ILE A 198 -4.85 3.41 -0.07
N LYS A 199 -5.35 2.98 -1.23
CA LYS A 199 -6.69 2.43 -1.43
C LYS A 199 -6.59 1.03 -2.05
N VAL A 200 -7.02 0.01 -1.31
CA VAL A 200 -6.93 -1.39 -1.76
C VAL A 200 -8.26 -2.10 -1.58
N GLY A 201 -8.77 -2.73 -2.64
CA GLY A 201 -10.02 -3.48 -2.56
C GLY A 201 -9.90 -4.75 -1.70
N GLY A 202 -8.80 -5.49 -1.85
CA GLY A 202 -8.57 -6.76 -1.15
C GLY A 202 -7.65 -6.64 0.06
N ARG A 203 -6.34 -6.80 -0.15
CA ARG A 203 -5.36 -6.98 0.95
C ARG A 203 -4.14 -6.09 0.78
N LEU A 204 -3.73 -5.45 1.86
CA LEU A 204 -2.46 -4.73 1.98
C LEU A 204 -1.54 -5.52 2.92
N ALA A 205 -0.32 -5.81 2.48
CA ALA A 205 0.71 -6.40 3.31
C ALA A 205 2.02 -5.62 3.17
N THR A 206 2.70 -5.35 4.29
CA THR A 206 4.08 -4.81 4.28
C THR A 206 4.99 -5.69 5.11
N THR A 207 6.24 -5.89 4.66
CA THR A 207 7.23 -6.65 5.45
C THR A 207 7.93 -5.76 6.48
N GLY A 208 8.07 -4.47 6.20
CA GLY A 208 8.64 -3.46 7.08
C GLY A 208 7.61 -2.41 7.51
N ASP A 209 8.14 -1.23 7.84
CA ASP A 209 7.36 -0.08 8.31
C ASP A 209 6.50 0.53 7.19
N LEU A 210 5.36 1.11 7.58
CA LEU A 210 4.46 1.83 6.69
C LEU A 210 4.16 3.21 7.28
N THR A 211 4.51 4.26 6.54
CA THR A 211 4.13 5.65 6.86
C THR A 211 3.21 6.17 5.78
N CYS A 212 1.94 6.40 6.11
CA CYS A 212 0.94 6.84 5.14
C CYS A 212 -0.15 7.67 5.81
N GLU A 213 -0.49 8.83 5.27
CA GLU A 213 -1.53 9.70 5.84
C GLU A 213 -2.90 8.99 5.89
N GLU A 214 -3.33 8.42 4.77
CA GLU A 214 -4.63 7.73 4.66
C GLU A 214 -4.48 6.29 4.13
N ILE A 215 -4.96 5.31 4.88
CA ILE A 215 -5.02 3.90 4.46
C ILE A 215 -6.46 3.42 4.49
N LYS A 216 -6.99 3.02 3.32
CA LYS A 216 -8.34 2.49 3.12
C LYS A 216 -8.28 1.12 2.46
N VAL A 217 -8.66 0.08 3.20
CA VAL A 217 -8.58 -1.31 2.71
C VAL A 217 -9.90 -2.03 2.93
N GLY A 218 -10.45 -2.62 1.87
CA GLY A 218 -11.72 -3.36 1.96
C GLY A 218 -11.63 -4.64 2.77
N GLY A 219 -10.52 -5.37 2.66
CA GLY A 219 -10.30 -6.65 3.33
C GLY A 219 -9.31 -6.56 4.49
N ILE A 220 -8.08 -7.00 4.28
CA ILE A 220 -7.11 -7.28 5.35
C ILE A 220 -5.88 -6.39 5.24
N VAL A 221 -5.39 -5.90 6.38
CA VAL A 221 -4.12 -5.20 6.51
C VAL A 221 -3.16 -6.01 7.39
N GLU A 222 -1.94 -6.24 6.92
CA GLU A 222 -0.86 -6.86 7.70
C GLU A 222 0.43 -6.04 7.56
N ILE A 223 0.98 -5.57 8.67
CA ILE A 223 2.17 -4.70 8.70
C ILE A 223 3.23 -5.37 9.58
N GLY A 224 4.32 -5.81 8.94
CA GLY A 224 5.44 -6.49 9.58
C GLY A 224 6.24 -5.61 10.55
N GLY A 225 6.22 -4.30 10.36
CA GLY A 225 6.86 -3.31 11.24
C GLY A 225 5.88 -2.40 11.97
N ASN A 226 6.26 -1.13 12.10
CA ASN A 226 5.44 -0.06 12.63
C ASN A 226 4.54 0.55 11.55
N CYS A 227 3.41 1.10 11.98
CA CYS A 227 2.52 1.86 11.11
C CYS A 227 2.30 3.25 11.69
N SER A 228 2.51 4.30 10.88
CA SER A 228 2.20 5.67 11.26
C SER A 228 1.40 6.41 10.19
N GLY A 229 0.48 7.28 10.61
CA GLY A 229 -0.43 7.95 9.69
C GLY A 229 -1.45 8.86 10.36
N GLU A 230 -2.48 9.27 9.61
CA GLU A 230 -3.61 10.03 10.13
C GLU A 230 -4.85 9.14 10.25
N ILE A 231 -5.22 8.42 9.18
CA ILE A 231 -6.45 7.64 9.09
C ILE A 231 -6.14 6.21 8.65
N LEU A 232 -6.66 5.23 9.38
CA LEU A 232 -6.68 3.82 8.99
C LEU A 232 -8.11 3.28 9.03
N GLU A 233 -8.68 2.98 7.86
CA GLU A 233 -10.00 2.39 7.71
C GLU A 233 -9.91 1.03 7.00
N VAL A 234 -10.30 -0.02 7.72
CA VAL A 234 -10.20 -1.40 7.23
C VAL A 234 -11.54 -2.10 7.41
N GLY A 235 -12.07 -2.68 6.34
CA GLY A 235 -13.34 -3.41 6.39
C GLY A 235 -13.27 -4.73 7.15
N GLY A 236 -12.14 -5.45 7.03
CA GLY A 236 -11.89 -6.72 7.69
C GLY A 236 -10.93 -6.60 8.88
N GLU A 237 -9.83 -7.35 8.82
CA GLU A 237 -8.87 -7.53 9.91
C GLU A 237 -7.61 -6.68 9.72
N THR A 238 -7.03 -6.21 10.82
CA THR A 238 -5.77 -5.46 10.83
C THR A 238 -4.79 -6.10 11.81
N LYS A 239 -3.58 -6.43 11.32
CA LYS A 239 -2.46 -6.89 12.15
C LYS A 239 -1.26 -5.98 11.98
N VAL A 240 -0.73 -5.48 13.09
CA VAL A 240 0.50 -4.69 13.15
C VAL A 240 1.45 -5.36 14.13
N PHE A 241 2.60 -5.82 13.64
CA PHE A 241 3.59 -6.53 14.46
C PHE A 241 4.44 -5.59 15.33
N GLY A 242 4.53 -4.31 14.98
CA GLY A 242 5.12 -3.25 15.80
C GLY A 242 4.07 -2.36 16.48
N SER A 243 4.34 -1.06 16.51
CA SER A 243 3.43 -0.03 17.03
C SER A 243 2.56 0.58 15.94
N LEU A 244 1.35 1.00 16.30
CA LEU A 244 0.42 1.74 15.43
C LEU A 244 0.21 3.15 16.00
N VAL A 245 0.60 4.18 15.26
CA VAL A 245 0.52 5.59 15.68
C VAL A 245 -0.31 6.38 14.68
N LEU A 246 -1.49 6.82 15.09
CA LEU A 246 -2.42 7.57 14.22
C LEU A 246 -2.75 8.92 14.83
N THR A 247 -2.56 10.00 14.09
CA THR A 247 -2.96 11.34 14.56
C THR A 247 -4.48 11.56 14.49
N GLY A 248 -5.19 10.79 13.65
CA GLY A 248 -6.63 10.86 13.45
C GLY A 248 -7.38 9.60 13.90
N LYS A 249 -8.14 9.02 12.97
CA LYS A 249 -9.14 7.98 13.24
C LYS A 249 -8.65 6.59 12.86
N LEU A 250 -8.94 5.64 13.73
CA LEU A 250 -8.80 4.21 13.47
C LEU A 250 -10.19 3.57 13.39
N GLY A 251 -10.52 2.98 12.24
CA GLY A 251 -11.75 2.23 12.02
C GLY A 251 -11.46 0.84 11.47
N VAL A 252 -11.76 -0.20 12.23
CA VAL A 252 -11.60 -1.60 11.79
C VAL A 252 -12.94 -2.31 11.95
N GLY A 253 -13.48 -2.86 10.85
CA GLY A 253 -14.75 -3.57 10.85
C GLY A 253 -14.69 -4.92 11.57
N GLY A 254 -13.58 -5.65 11.41
CA GLY A 254 -13.29 -6.92 12.09
C GLY A 254 -12.34 -6.76 13.27
N ASP A 255 -11.32 -7.61 13.32
CA ASP A 255 -10.37 -7.70 14.43
C ASP A 255 -9.15 -6.78 14.22
N LEU A 256 -8.67 -6.19 15.31
CA LEU A 256 -7.46 -5.38 15.37
C LEU A 256 -6.46 -6.02 16.32
N GLN A 257 -5.28 -6.36 15.81
CA GLN A 257 -4.14 -6.83 16.58
C GLN A 257 -2.97 -5.86 16.42
N VAL A 258 -2.49 -5.29 17.53
CA VAL A 258 -1.27 -4.45 17.57
C VAL A 258 -0.36 -5.02 18.63
N ARG A 259 0.79 -5.59 18.24
CA ARG A 259 1.64 -6.33 19.19
C ARG A 259 2.18 -5.44 20.29
N ASP A 260 2.64 -4.24 19.93
CA ASP A 260 3.27 -3.31 20.86
C ASP A 260 2.26 -2.24 21.30
N ALA A 261 2.50 -0.95 21.00
CA ALA A 261 1.64 0.14 21.43
C ALA A 261 0.73 0.65 20.31
N LEU A 262 -0.53 0.90 20.65
CA LEU A 262 -1.47 1.70 19.86
C LEU A 262 -1.55 3.11 20.45
N THR A 263 -1.26 4.13 19.63
CA THR A 263 -1.49 5.54 19.99
C THR A 263 -2.38 6.19 18.96
N GLY A 264 -3.39 6.95 19.39
CA GLY A 264 -4.09 7.85 18.48
C GLY A 264 -5.21 8.68 19.08
N THR A 265 -6.14 9.16 18.24
CA THR A 265 -7.22 10.04 18.71
C THR A 265 -8.49 9.24 18.98
N ASP A 266 -9.11 8.69 17.96
CA ASP A 266 -10.35 7.91 18.07
C ASP A 266 -10.13 6.49 17.53
N MET A 267 -10.64 5.49 18.24
CA MET A 267 -10.62 4.08 17.82
C MET A 267 -12.03 3.49 17.77
N ARG A 268 -12.35 2.83 16.66
CA ARG A 268 -13.54 1.98 16.51
C ARG A 268 -13.13 0.63 15.96
N VAL A 269 -13.41 -0.44 16.73
CA VAL A 269 -13.17 -1.83 16.32
C VAL A 269 -14.49 -2.58 16.42
N GLY A 270 -14.95 -3.17 15.32
CA GLY A 270 -16.20 -3.94 15.29
C GLY A 270 -16.06 -5.32 15.94
N GLY A 271 -14.90 -5.95 15.80
CA GLY A 271 -14.56 -7.24 16.39
C GLY A 271 -13.73 -7.12 17.66
N ARG A 272 -12.70 -7.97 17.76
CA ARG A 272 -11.76 -8.06 18.88
C ARG A 272 -10.62 -7.06 18.74
N PHE A 273 -10.27 -6.39 19.83
CA PHE A 273 -9.01 -5.66 19.95
C PHE A 273 -8.05 -6.45 20.84
N SER A 274 -6.82 -6.69 20.34
CA SER A 274 -5.74 -7.30 21.12
C SER A 274 -4.44 -6.51 20.96
N GLY A 275 -3.77 -6.23 22.07
CA GLY A 275 -2.44 -5.62 22.03
C GLY A 275 -1.78 -5.44 23.38
N SER A 276 -0.58 -4.86 23.43
CA SER A 276 0.07 -4.62 24.72
C SER A 276 -0.57 -3.43 25.45
N LYS A 277 -0.61 -2.26 24.80
CA LYS A 277 -1.14 -1.01 25.35
C LYS A 277 -1.88 -0.21 24.29
N ALA A 278 -2.99 0.43 24.66
CA ALA A 278 -3.64 1.45 23.84
C ALA A 278 -3.75 2.79 24.58
N MET A 279 -3.32 3.88 23.95
CA MET A 279 -3.42 5.24 24.46
C MET A 279 -4.13 6.13 23.43
N LEU A 280 -5.34 6.56 23.77
CA LEU A 280 -6.19 7.37 22.92
C LEU A 280 -6.47 8.73 23.56
N ALA A 281 -6.35 9.81 22.78
CA ALA A 281 -6.69 11.15 23.26
C ALA A 281 -8.21 11.37 23.34
N GLY A 282 -8.96 10.75 22.43
CA GLY A 282 -10.40 10.86 22.29
C GLY A 282 -11.13 9.62 22.83
N ARG A 283 -11.79 8.87 21.94
CA ARG A 283 -12.73 7.80 22.30
C ARG A 283 -12.29 6.43 21.82
N ALA A 284 -12.76 5.40 22.52
CA ALA A 284 -12.60 4.00 22.15
C ALA A 284 -13.96 3.30 22.12
N TRP A 285 -14.34 2.74 20.97
CA TRP A 285 -15.55 1.93 20.81
C TRP A 285 -15.18 0.53 20.35
N ILE A 286 -15.47 -0.46 21.20
CA ILE A 286 -15.18 -1.86 20.91
C ILE A 286 -16.48 -2.67 20.83
N GLY A 287 -16.68 -3.31 19.68
CA GLY A 287 -17.82 -4.17 19.36
C GLY A 287 -17.71 -5.57 19.97
N GLY A 288 -16.50 -6.11 20.05
CA GLY A 288 -16.22 -7.45 20.56
C GLY A 288 -15.39 -7.45 21.84
N GLN A 289 -14.37 -8.30 21.88
CA GLN A 289 -13.51 -8.50 23.05
C GLN A 289 -12.35 -7.51 23.10
N VAL A 290 -11.85 -7.23 24.30
CA VAL A 290 -10.60 -6.50 24.53
C VAL A 290 -9.62 -7.42 25.26
N GLU A 291 -8.41 -7.56 24.73
CA GLU A 291 -7.32 -8.26 25.42
C GLU A 291 -6.08 -7.39 25.39
N THR A 292 -5.75 -6.82 26.55
CA THR A 292 -4.58 -5.95 26.72
C THR A 292 -3.78 -6.34 27.93
N SER A 293 -2.45 -6.37 27.83
CA SER A 293 -1.58 -6.73 28.95
C SER A 293 -1.30 -5.54 29.88
N ALA A 294 -1.06 -4.36 29.31
CA ALA A 294 -0.89 -3.12 30.05
C ALA A 294 -2.23 -2.39 30.24
N GLY A 295 -3.11 -2.46 29.23
CA GLY A 295 -4.48 -1.94 29.28
C GLY A 295 -4.80 -0.92 28.18
N LEU A 296 -6.02 -0.37 28.24
CA LEU A 296 -6.57 0.58 27.27
C LEU A 296 -6.96 1.87 27.98
N LYS A 297 -6.40 2.99 27.50
CA LYS A 297 -6.66 4.34 28.01
C LYS A 297 -7.28 5.21 26.92
N ALA A 298 -8.36 5.92 27.23
CA ALA A 298 -8.96 6.93 26.35
C ALA A 298 -9.30 8.20 27.13
N GLY A 299 -8.81 9.36 26.68
CA GLY A 299 -9.03 10.63 27.40
C GLY A 299 -10.50 11.03 27.53
N GLY A 300 -11.33 10.66 26.56
CA GLY A 300 -12.78 10.87 26.55
C GLY A 300 -13.56 9.67 27.05
N GLU A 301 -14.15 8.91 26.12
CA GLU A 301 -15.10 7.83 26.42
C GLU A 301 -14.55 6.46 25.99
N ILE A 302 -14.74 5.44 26.82
CA ILE A 302 -14.60 4.04 26.45
C ILE A 302 -16.00 3.41 26.45
N LYS A 303 -16.44 2.89 25.31
CA LYS A 303 -17.70 2.15 25.19
C LYS A 303 -17.41 0.70 24.82
N ILE A 304 -17.84 -0.19 25.70
CA ILE A 304 -17.76 -1.64 25.52
C ILE A 304 -19.15 -2.16 25.16
N SER A 305 -19.24 -2.91 24.07
CA SER A 305 -20.52 -3.44 23.59
C SER A 305 -21.09 -4.54 24.50
N PRO A 306 -22.40 -4.85 24.41
CA PRO A 306 -22.99 -5.93 25.18
C PRO A 306 -22.30 -7.28 24.94
N HIS A 307 -22.24 -8.12 25.97
CA HIS A 307 -21.63 -9.47 25.93
C HIS A 307 -20.12 -9.51 25.68
N ALA A 308 -19.44 -8.37 25.67
CA ALA A 308 -17.99 -8.31 25.52
C ALA A 308 -17.24 -8.84 26.75
N GLU A 309 -16.03 -9.34 26.52
CA GLU A 309 -15.07 -9.71 27.57
C GLU A 309 -13.83 -8.82 27.43
N CYS A 310 -13.42 -8.18 28.53
CA CYS A 310 -12.28 -7.28 28.58
C CYS A 310 -11.27 -7.77 29.61
N LYS A 311 -10.07 -8.10 29.13
CA LYS A 311 -8.89 -8.44 29.95
C LYS A 311 -7.87 -7.31 29.85
N GLY A 312 -7.36 -6.88 31.00
CA GLY A 312 -6.55 -5.69 31.17
C GLY A 312 -7.35 -4.48 31.68
N PRO A 313 -6.67 -3.49 32.27
CA PRO A 313 -7.35 -2.33 32.85
C PRO A 313 -7.88 -1.39 31.78
N LEU A 314 -9.09 -0.86 32.01
CA LEU A 314 -9.72 0.19 31.20
C LEU A 314 -9.63 1.53 31.95
N VAL A 315 -9.16 2.57 31.28
CA VAL A 315 -8.93 3.89 31.90
C VAL A 315 -9.52 4.99 31.03
N GLY A 316 -10.62 5.62 31.45
CA GLY A 316 -11.23 6.67 30.63
C GLY A 316 -11.92 7.76 31.41
N GLY A 317 -12.22 8.90 30.76
CA GLY A 317 -13.04 9.95 31.37
C GLY A 317 -14.42 9.42 31.73
N THR A 318 -15.09 8.80 30.75
CA THR A 318 -16.32 8.00 30.96
C THR A 318 -16.11 6.59 30.45
N VAL A 319 -16.44 5.58 31.24
CA VAL A 319 -16.42 4.17 30.82
C VAL A 319 -17.83 3.60 30.87
N GLU A 320 -18.38 3.22 29.72
CA GLU A 320 -19.68 2.60 29.57
C GLU A 320 -19.54 1.11 29.26
N LEU A 321 -19.99 0.29 30.20
CA LEU A 321 -20.00 -1.16 30.07
C LEU A 321 -21.36 -1.62 29.56
N GLY A 322 -21.37 -2.30 28.41
CA GLY A 322 -22.57 -2.90 27.83
C GLY A 322 -23.21 -3.98 28.71
N LYS A 323 -24.43 -4.38 28.38
CA LYS A 323 -25.16 -5.42 29.12
C LYS A 323 -24.37 -6.72 29.14
N ARG A 324 -24.31 -7.38 30.30
CA ARG A 324 -23.69 -8.71 30.46
C ARG A 324 -22.25 -8.81 29.94
N CYS A 325 -21.48 -7.72 29.99
CA CYS A 325 -20.05 -7.81 29.73
C CYS A 325 -19.29 -8.27 30.98
N LYS A 326 -18.07 -8.74 30.79
CA LYS A 326 -17.14 -9.09 31.87
C LYS A 326 -15.86 -8.30 31.73
N VAL A 327 -15.50 -7.56 32.77
CA VAL A 327 -14.34 -6.67 32.77
C VAL A 327 -13.54 -6.87 34.05
N GLN A 328 -12.21 -6.78 33.97
CA GLN A 328 -11.35 -6.83 35.15
C GLN A 328 -11.41 -5.48 35.90
N ASP A 329 -10.46 -4.60 35.60
CA ASP A 329 -10.33 -3.33 36.30
C ASP A 329 -10.80 -2.17 35.44
N VAL A 330 -11.57 -1.26 36.05
CA VAL A 330 -12.06 -0.04 35.41
C VAL A 330 -11.73 1.18 36.24
N TYR A 331 -11.16 2.19 35.59
CA TYR A 331 -10.75 3.46 36.19
C TYR A 331 -11.34 4.62 35.38
N GLY A 332 -11.88 5.64 36.04
CA GLY A 332 -12.35 6.81 35.32
C GLY A 332 -13.00 7.90 36.15
N SER A 333 -13.48 8.98 35.52
CA SER A 333 -14.27 9.98 36.22
C SER A 333 -15.71 9.49 36.43
N LYS A 334 -16.32 8.91 35.40
CA LYS A 334 -17.63 8.26 35.47
C LYS A 334 -17.55 6.83 34.95
N VAL A 335 -18.10 5.87 35.70
CA VAL A 335 -18.23 4.47 35.25
C VAL A 335 -19.68 4.05 35.31
N VAL A 336 -20.21 3.58 34.18
CA VAL A 336 -21.57 3.07 34.04
C VAL A 336 -21.50 1.57 33.77
N VAL A 337 -22.00 0.78 34.71
CA VAL A 337 -22.08 -0.69 34.63
C VAL A 337 -23.46 -1.07 34.12
N GLY A 338 -23.54 -1.54 32.87
CA GLY A 338 -24.79 -1.94 32.25
C GLY A 338 -25.46 -3.15 32.91
N LYS A 339 -26.72 -3.41 32.53
CA LYS A 339 -27.53 -4.49 33.12
C LYS A 339 -26.82 -5.85 33.06
N GLY A 340 -26.66 -6.50 34.21
CA GLY A 340 -26.03 -7.82 34.32
C GLY A 340 -24.53 -7.85 34.01
N ALA A 341 -23.87 -6.70 33.89
CA ALA A 341 -22.43 -6.64 33.66
C ALA A 341 -21.64 -6.94 34.94
N GLU A 342 -20.44 -7.48 34.78
CA GLU A 342 -19.54 -7.86 35.86
C GLU A 342 -18.22 -7.09 35.73
N ALA A 343 -17.78 -6.46 36.82
CA ALA A 343 -16.48 -5.84 36.95
C ALA A 343 -15.75 -6.37 38.19
N GLU A 344 -14.47 -6.73 38.09
CA GLU A 344 -13.68 -7.16 39.26
C GLU A 344 -13.40 -5.98 40.19
N LYS A 345 -12.98 -4.84 39.63
CA LYS A 345 -12.66 -3.62 40.38
C LYS A 345 -13.06 -2.36 39.63
N ILE A 346 -13.67 -1.42 40.32
CA ILE A 346 -13.99 -0.08 39.79
C ILE A 346 -13.43 0.99 40.73
N VAL A 347 -12.72 1.96 40.17
CA VAL A 347 -12.21 3.14 40.87
C VAL A 347 -12.59 4.39 40.09
N ALA A 348 -13.55 5.17 40.59
CA ALA A 348 -14.05 6.34 39.85
C ALA A 348 -14.63 7.46 40.72
N ASP A 349 -14.79 8.68 40.20
CA ASP A 349 -15.46 9.73 40.98
C ASP A 349 -16.95 9.40 41.16
N GLU A 350 -17.58 8.91 40.09
CA GLU A 350 -18.99 8.56 40.01
C GLU A 350 -19.16 7.14 39.44
N ILE A 351 -19.90 6.29 40.15
CA ILE A 351 -20.21 4.92 39.72
C ILE A 351 -21.72 4.75 39.65
N GLU A 352 -22.22 4.29 38.50
CA GLU A 352 -23.62 3.96 38.26
C GLU A 352 -23.73 2.48 37.89
N ILE A 353 -24.35 1.68 38.75
CA ILE A 353 -24.53 0.24 38.54
C ILE A 353 -25.98 -0.02 38.21
N HIS A 354 -26.28 -0.47 37.00
CA HIS A 354 -27.65 -0.82 36.60
C HIS A 354 -28.09 -2.16 37.18
N ASP A 355 -29.35 -2.53 36.92
CA ASP A 355 -29.97 -3.77 37.42
C ASP A 355 -29.09 -5.00 37.19
N ASP A 356 -29.07 -5.91 38.17
CA ASP A 356 -28.32 -7.18 38.14
C ASP A 356 -26.80 -7.04 37.92
N GLY A 357 -26.24 -5.82 37.97
CA GLY A 357 -24.81 -5.58 37.83
C GLY A 357 -24.01 -6.08 39.04
N THR A 358 -22.82 -6.64 38.81
CA THR A 358 -21.94 -7.15 39.87
C THR A 358 -20.59 -6.46 39.83
N VAL A 359 -20.16 -5.92 40.96
CA VAL A 359 -18.84 -5.32 41.13
C VAL A 359 -18.12 -6.00 42.28
N GLY A 360 -16.88 -6.46 42.07
CA GLY A 360 -16.08 -7.07 43.13
C GLY A 360 -15.70 -6.04 44.20
N GLN A 361 -14.94 -5.03 43.81
CA GLN A 361 -14.54 -3.89 44.65
C GLN A 361 -14.90 -2.56 43.98
N ALA A 362 -15.55 -1.67 44.73
CA ALA A 362 -15.91 -0.32 44.25
C ALA A 362 -15.31 0.75 45.16
N THR A 363 -14.50 1.64 44.59
CA THR A 363 -13.92 2.80 45.29
C THR A 363 -14.37 4.09 44.60
N TYR A 364 -14.93 5.04 45.34
CA TYR A 364 -15.47 6.27 44.76
C TYR A 364 -15.27 7.53 45.60
N THR A 365 -15.29 8.71 44.99
CA THR A 365 -15.10 9.99 45.70
C THR A 365 -16.40 10.79 45.86
N ARG A 366 -17.27 10.80 44.85
CA ARG A 366 -18.49 11.62 44.83
C ARG A 366 -19.74 10.81 45.09
N ARG A 367 -20.11 9.94 44.14
CA ARG A 367 -21.42 9.28 44.10
C ARG A 367 -21.34 7.82 43.67
N LEU A 368 -22.16 6.98 44.31
CA LEU A 368 -22.44 5.61 43.93
C LEU A 368 -23.96 5.45 43.81
N GLU A 369 -24.44 4.99 42.65
CA GLU A 369 -25.84 4.66 42.39
C GLU A 369 -25.98 3.20 42.03
N THR A 370 -26.98 2.53 42.59
CA THR A 370 -27.23 1.10 42.37
C THR A 370 -28.67 0.84 41.96
N GLY A 371 -28.84 0.04 40.91
CA GLY A 371 -30.11 -0.46 40.41
C GLY A 371 -30.61 -1.66 41.22
N ARG A 372 -31.69 -2.28 40.73
CA ARG A 372 -32.31 -3.43 41.40
C ARG A 372 -31.37 -4.64 41.35
N ASN A 373 -31.21 -5.33 42.48
CA ASN A 373 -30.34 -6.50 42.60
C ASN A 373 -28.87 -6.28 42.21
N ALA A 374 -28.39 -5.04 42.17
CA ALA A 374 -26.97 -4.76 41.98
C ALA A 374 -26.18 -5.24 43.20
N VAL A 375 -25.03 -5.87 42.97
CA VAL A 375 -24.21 -6.50 44.03
C VAL A 375 -22.81 -5.91 44.02
N CYS A 376 -22.38 -5.42 45.18
CA CYS A 376 -20.96 -5.20 45.47
C CYS A 376 -20.48 -6.33 46.39
N ARG A 377 -19.53 -7.17 45.92
CA ARG A 377 -19.06 -8.33 46.72
C ARG A 377 -18.33 -7.88 47.97
N ASN A 378 -17.53 -6.83 47.86
CA ASN A 378 -16.93 -6.12 48.98
C ASN A 378 -17.71 -4.83 49.28
N PRO A 379 -17.76 -4.38 50.54
CA PRO A 379 -18.34 -3.09 50.89
C PRO A 379 -17.72 -1.95 50.05
N PRO A 380 -18.53 -1.10 49.39
CA PRO A 380 -18.00 0.04 48.64
C PRO A 380 -17.26 1.02 49.54
N GLU A 381 -16.13 1.54 49.06
CA GLU A 381 -15.26 2.44 49.82
C GLU A 381 -15.34 3.87 49.27
N LYS A 382 -15.71 4.84 50.11
CA LYS A 382 -15.70 6.25 49.73
C LYS A 382 -14.40 6.92 50.20
N THR A 383 -13.64 7.52 49.29
CA THR A 383 -12.35 8.17 49.59
C THR A 383 -12.37 9.66 49.26
N ALA A 384 -11.45 10.43 49.83
CA ALA A 384 -11.30 11.86 49.52
C ALA A 384 -10.61 12.11 48.17
N SER A 385 -9.79 11.16 47.71
CA SER A 385 -9.05 11.23 46.45
C SER A 385 -8.84 9.83 45.88
N LEU A 386 -8.75 9.73 44.56
CA LEU A 386 -8.40 8.50 43.86
C LEU A 386 -6.88 8.36 43.76
N ALA A 387 -6.38 7.11 43.82
CA ALA A 387 -5.01 6.81 43.45
C ALA A 387 -4.78 7.07 41.95
N ALA A 388 -3.52 7.23 41.55
CA ALA A 388 -3.17 7.32 40.14
C ALA A 388 -3.67 6.07 39.39
N PHE A 389 -4.39 6.29 38.28
CA PHE A 389 -4.85 5.20 37.43
C PHE A 389 -3.65 4.51 36.77
N PRO A 390 -3.69 3.18 36.57
CA PRO A 390 -2.65 2.50 35.82
C PRO A 390 -2.55 3.09 34.39
N LEU A 391 -1.35 3.06 33.79
CA LEU A 391 -0.99 3.45 32.40
C LEU A 391 -0.56 4.87 32.06
#